data_AF-A0A9D1G9Z4-F1
#
_entry.id   AF-A0A9D1G9Z4-F1
#
_cell.length_a   1.000
_cell.length_b   1.000
_cell.length_c   1.000
_cell.angle_alpha   90.00
_cell.angle_beta   90.00
_cell.angle_gamma   90.00
#
_symmetry.space_group_name_H-M   'P 1'
#
loop_
_entity.id
_entity.type
_entity.pdbx_description
1 polymer ?
#
loop_
_entity_poly.entity_id
_entity_poly.type
_entity_poly.pdbx_seq_one_letter_code
_entity_poly.pdbx_strand_id
1 'polypeptide(L)'
;MTLKEANKKLEELNNDYNYWLTEKEIAQSVVRPKSADLTLEKVDGGTRVDKMLKYTEILEDKQINETLDYIFKRRKNIMNWIDNELKKMKKYGEVVELIVQLKENTTIIDKATHEERFLTWKEIAKRSHFAPDYCRQVYRLYKKTRDID
;
A
#
# COMPACT_ATOMS: atom_id res chain seq x y z
N MET A 1 -12.29 15.15 14.25
CA MET A 1 -11.93 13.84 13.69
C MET A 1 -11.65 12.91 14.85
N THR A 2 -12.26 11.73 14.87
CA THR A 2 -12.02 10.71 15.90
C THR A 2 -10.97 9.68 15.43
N LEU A 3 -10.39 8.89 16.35
CA LEU A 3 -9.46 7.81 15.97
C LEU A 3 -10.12 6.80 15.02
N LYS A 4 -11.41 6.50 15.24
CA LYS A 4 -12.21 5.61 14.38
C LYS A 4 -12.38 6.19 12.97
N GLU A 5 -12.69 7.48 12.86
CA GLU A 5 -12.78 8.17 11.57
C GLU A 5 -11.43 8.23 10.86
N ALA A 6 -10.34 8.45 11.60
CA ALA A 6 -8.99 8.48 11.04
C ALA A 6 -8.59 7.11 10.49
N ASN A 7 -8.87 6.02 11.22
CA ASN A 7 -8.66 4.66 10.73
C ASN A 7 -9.48 4.35 9.49
N LYS A 8 -10.78 4.71 9.47
CA LYS A 8 -11.64 4.52 8.30
C LYS A 8 -11.11 5.25 7.07
N LYS A 9 -10.70 6.52 7.23
CA LYS A 9 -10.09 7.31 6.14
C LYS A 9 -8.78 6.70 5.65
N LEU A 10 -8.00 6.09 6.54
CA LEU A 10 -6.76 5.43 6.17
C LEU A 10 -7.04 4.19 5.31
N GLU A 11 -8.06 3.39 5.66
CA GLU A 11 -8.51 2.26 4.84
C GLU A 11 -9.05 2.70 3.47
N GLU A 12 -9.86 3.77 3.42
CA GLU A 12 -10.35 4.35 2.16
C GLU A 12 -9.18 4.77 1.26
N LEU A 13 -8.22 5.54 1.78
CA LEU A 13 -7.03 5.95 1.03
C LEU A 13 -6.14 4.79 0.60
N ASN A 14 -6.13 3.68 1.35
CA ASN A 14 -5.40 2.48 0.96
C ASN A 14 -6.08 1.77 -0.23
N ASN A 15 -7.42 1.72 -0.22
CA ASN A 15 -8.18 1.17 -1.34
C ASN A 15 -7.96 2.03 -2.59
N ASP A 16 -8.03 3.36 -2.46
CA ASP A 16 -7.76 4.28 -3.56
C ASP A 16 -6.32 4.12 -4.09
N TYR A 17 -5.34 4.01 -3.19
CA TYR A 17 -3.95 3.79 -3.57
C TYR A 17 -3.77 2.49 -4.37
N ASN A 18 -4.39 1.40 -3.92
CA ASN A 18 -4.33 0.12 -4.60
C ASN A 18 -5.03 0.20 -5.97
N TYR A 19 -6.16 0.89 -6.07
CA TYR A 19 -6.86 1.13 -7.33
C TYR A 19 -5.94 1.83 -8.34
N TRP A 20 -5.33 2.96 -7.96
CA TRP A 20 -4.43 3.70 -8.85
C TRP A 20 -3.15 2.93 -9.20
N LEU A 21 -2.67 2.05 -8.32
CA LEU A 21 -1.59 1.12 -8.65
C LEU A 21 -2.00 0.12 -9.72
N THR A 22 -3.18 -0.49 -9.61
CA THR A 22 -3.70 -1.39 -10.66
C THR A 22 -3.91 -0.67 -11.98
N GLU A 23 -4.46 0.55 -11.98
CA GLU A 23 -4.61 1.35 -13.20
C GLU A 23 -3.25 1.65 -13.83
N LYS A 24 -2.23 1.97 -13.01
CA LYS A 24 -0.86 2.16 -13.48
C LYS A 24 -0.28 0.90 -14.13
N GLU A 25 -0.47 -0.26 -13.51
CA GLU A 25 -0.02 -1.54 -14.05
C GLU A 25 -0.70 -1.86 -15.39
N ILE A 26 -2.02 -1.62 -15.48
CA ILE A 26 -2.78 -1.79 -16.72
C ILE A 26 -2.23 -0.87 -17.81
N ALA A 27 -2.09 0.43 -17.53
CA ALA A 27 -1.54 1.40 -18.48
C ALA A 27 -0.13 0.99 -18.96
N GLN A 28 0.74 0.54 -18.05
CA GLN A 28 2.08 0.08 -18.41
C GLN A 28 2.07 -1.24 -19.19
N SER A 29 1.11 -2.13 -18.94
CA SER A 29 0.97 -3.41 -19.65
C SER A 29 0.52 -3.25 -21.11
N VAL A 30 -0.20 -2.16 -21.40
CA VAL A 30 -0.61 -1.78 -22.77
C VAL A 30 0.60 -1.25 -23.55
N VAL A 31 1.51 -0.55 -22.88
CA VAL A 31 2.65 0.16 -23.51
C VAL A 31 3.89 -0.73 -23.70
N ARG A 32 4.11 -1.74 -22.85
CA ARG A 32 5.28 -2.62 -22.98
C ARG A 32 5.07 -3.64 -24.11
N PRO A 33 6.03 -3.79 -25.05
CA PRO A 33 5.94 -4.85 -26.05
C PRO A 33 5.91 -6.20 -25.32
N LYS A 34 4.81 -6.94 -25.49
CA LYS A 34 4.69 -8.30 -24.96
C LYS A 34 5.63 -9.18 -25.77
N SER A 35 6.54 -9.87 -25.09
CA SER A 35 7.50 -10.80 -25.70
C SER A 35 6.84 -11.97 -26.47
N ALA A 36 5.52 -12.13 -26.36
CA ALA A 36 4.73 -13.18 -26.99
C ALA A 36 3.56 -12.65 -27.83
N ASP A 37 3.59 -11.39 -28.28
CA ASP A 37 2.54 -10.89 -29.18
C ASP A 37 2.77 -11.38 -30.62
N LEU A 38 2.17 -12.52 -30.95
CA LEU A 38 2.25 -13.18 -32.26
C LEU A 38 1.49 -12.41 -33.37
N THR A 39 0.84 -11.29 -33.04
CA THR A 39 0.07 -10.46 -33.97
C THR A 39 0.89 -9.34 -34.64
N LEU A 40 2.13 -9.12 -34.21
CA LEU A 40 2.97 -8.04 -34.73
C LEU A 40 3.85 -8.54 -35.89
N GLU A 41 3.50 -8.08 -37.08
CA GLU A 41 4.28 -8.27 -38.30
C GLU A 41 5.59 -7.46 -38.24
N LYS A 42 6.69 -8.08 -38.67
CA LYS A 42 8.04 -7.49 -38.60
C LYS A 42 8.17 -6.39 -39.66
N VAL A 43 8.01 -5.13 -39.27
CA VAL A 43 8.10 -3.99 -40.21
C VAL A 43 9.54 -3.50 -40.32
N ASP A 44 10.13 -3.68 -41.51
CA ASP A 44 11.39 -3.04 -41.89
C ASP A 44 11.15 -1.54 -42.10
N GLY A 45 11.89 -0.70 -41.38
CA GLY A 45 12.01 0.73 -41.67
C GLY A 45 10.83 1.64 -41.31
N GLY A 46 10.85 2.24 -40.12
CA GLY A 46 10.18 3.52 -39.84
C GLY A 46 8.86 3.43 -39.09
N THR A 47 8.93 3.21 -37.78
CA THR A 47 7.79 3.38 -36.87
C THR A 47 7.41 4.85 -36.78
N ARG A 48 6.32 5.23 -37.47
CA ARG A 48 5.66 6.51 -37.25
C ARG A 48 4.85 6.40 -35.94
N VAL A 49 5.54 6.58 -34.81
CA VAL A 49 4.88 6.70 -33.51
C VAL A 49 4.11 8.02 -33.49
N ASP A 50 2.79 7.96 -33.30
CA ASP A 50 1.96 9.16 -33.20
C ASP A 50 2.39 9.95 -31.96
N LYS A 51 3.02 11.12 -32.18
CA LYS A 51 3.55 11.96 -31.10
C LYS A 51 2.46 12.40 -30.13
N MET A 52 1.21 12.48 -30.60
CA MET A 52 0.07 12.87 -29.78
C MET A 52 -0.30 11.76 -28.79
N LEU A 53 -0.34 10.51 -29.25
CA LEU A 53 -0.61 9.32 -28.42
C LEU A 53 0.47 9.17 -27.33
N LYS A 54 1.74 9.32 -27.72
CA LYS A 54 2.86 9.26 -26.77
C LYS A 54 2.84 10.41 -25.76
N TYR A 55 2.34 11.59 -26.14
CA TYR A 55 2.22 12.73 -25.22
C TYR A 55 1.05 12.58 -24.25
N THR A 56 -0.10 12.06 -24.71
CA THR A 56 -1.24 11.73 -23.85
C THR A 56 -0.89 10.62 -22.86
N GLU A 57 -0.14 9.60 -23.28
CA GLU A 57 0.37 8.53 -22.41
C GLU A 57 1.32 9.05 -21.31
N ILE A 58 2.24 9.96 -21.65
CA ILE A 58 3.16 10.58 -20.68
C ILE A 58 2.37 11.45 -19.69
N LEU A 59 1.34 12.16 -20.16
CA LEU A 59 0.48 12.97 -19.31
C LEU A 59 -0.36 12.11 -18.36
N GLU A 60 -0.92 10.99 -18.84
CA GLU A 60 -1.70 10.05 -18.02
C GLU A 60 -0.82 9.38 -16.94
N ASP A 61 0.37 8.88 -17.28
CA ASP A 61 1.29 8.32 -16.28
C ASP A 61 1.74 9.39 -15.27
N LYS A 62 1.98 10.63 -15.72
CA LYS A 62 2.31 11.75 -14.81
C LYS A 62 1.15 12.05 -13.86
N GLN A 63 -0.09 12.09 -14.34
CA GLN A 63 -1.28 12.33 -13.51
C GLN A 63 -1.51 11.20 -12.50
N ILE A 64 -1.33 9.94 -12.92
CA ILE A 64 -1.41 8.77 -12.03
C ILE A 64 -0.32 8.88 -10.94
N ASN A 65 0.91 9.22 -11.30
CA ASN A 65 2.01 9.40 -10.35
C ASN A 65 1.74 10.55 -9.36
N GLU A 66 1.26 11.70 -9.84
CA GLU A 66 0.88 12.83 -8.98
C GLU A 66 -0.24 12.46 -8.00
N THR A 67 -1.21 11.67 -8.46
CA THR A 67 -2.33 11.18 -7.64
C THR A 67 -1.86 10.21 -6.57
N LEU A 68 -0.98 9.26 -6.94
CA LEU A 68 -0.36 8.33 -5.99
C LEU A 68 0.46 9.07 -4.92
N ASP A 69 1.27 10.07 -5.32
CA ASP A 69 2.05 10.90 -4.40
C ASP A 69 1.16 11.69 -3.44
N TYR A 70 0.06 12.25 -3.95
CA TYR A 70 -0.92 12.95 -3.13
C TYR A 70 -1.55 12.03 -2.09
N ILE A 71 -2.01 10.84 -2.51
CA ILE A 71 -2.59 9.83 -1.61
C ILE A 71 -1.57 9.41 -0.56
N PHE A 72 -0.32 9.16 -0.96
CA PHE A 72 0.77 8.79 -0.05
C PHE A 72 1.03 9.86 1.02
N LYS A 73 1.13 11.13 0.63
CA LYS A 73 1.27 12.26 1.57
C LYS A 73 0.10 12.34 2.53
N ARG A 74 -1.12 12.12 2.04
CA ARG A 74 -2.34 12.19 2.86
C ARG A 74 -2.42 11.05 3.87
N ARG A 75 -2.06 9.82 3.48
CA ARG A 75 -1.91 8.67 4.39
C ARG A 75 -0.93 8.97 5.51
N LYS A 76 0.26 9.47 5.16
CA LYS A 76 1.29 9.86 6.15
C LYS A 76 0.79 10.91 7.14
N ASN A 77 0.06 11.92 6.66
CA ASN A 77 -0.51 12.95 7.52
C ASN A 77 -1.54 12.39 8.51
N ILE A 78 -2.40 11.46 8.06
CA ILE A 78 -3.38 10.80 8.94
C ILE A 78 -2.67 9.93 9.98
N MET A 79 -1.66 9.15 9.57
CA MET A 79 -0.86 8.33 10.49
C MET A 79 -0.18 9.18 11.57
N ASN A 80 0.45 10.29 11.17
CA ASN A 80 1.05 11.24 12.11
C ASN A 80 0.01 11.86 13.06
N TRP A 81 -1.20 12.14 12.56
CA TRP A 81 -2.29 12.64 13.39
C TRP A 81 -2.72 11.59 14.43
N ILE A 82 -2.86 10.32 14.03
CA ILE A 82 -3.16 9.21 14.94
C ILE A 82 -2.09 9.10 16.03
N ASP A 83 -0.80 9.13 15.66
CA ASP A 83 0.31 9.09 16.62
C ASP A 83 0.23 10.22 17.64
N ASN A 84 -0.03 11.44 17.18
CA ASN A 84 -0.11 12.61 18.05
C ASN A 84 -1.29 12.52 19.02
N GLU A 85 -2.45 12.05 18.56
CA GLU A 85 -3.62 11.84 19.43
C GLU A 85 -3.35 10.72 20.46
N LEU A 86 -2.74 9.61 20.05
CA LEU A 86 -2.36 8.54 20.98
C LEU A 86 -1.33 8.99 22.01
N LYS A 87 -0.38 9.87 21.62
CA LYS A 87 0.59 10.47 22.54
C LYS A 87 -0.07 11.42 23.53
N LYS A 88 -1.02 12.26 23.09
CA LYS A 88 -1.81 13.11 24.01
C LYS A 88 -2.58 12.28 25.02
N MET A 89 -3.11 11.14 24.60
CA MET A 89 -3.80 10.17 25.47
C MET A 89 -2.85 9.33 26.32
N LYS A 90 -1.52 9.44 26.14
CA LYS A 90 -0.49 8.59 26.76
C LYS A 90 -0.63 7.09 26.47
N LYS A 91 -1.36 6.71 25.42
CA LYS A 91 -1.61 5.32 25.01
C LYS A 91 -0.72 4.82 23.89
N TYR A 92 0.13 5.68 23.33
CA TYR A 92 1.01 5.31 22.22
C TYR A 92 1.89 4.09 22.54
N GLY A 93 2.47 4.03 23.75
CA GLY A 93 3.28 2.89 24.19
C GLY A 93 2.50 1.58 24.21
N GLU A 94 1.29 1.59 24.80
CA GLU A 94 0.40 0.42 24.86
C GLU A 94 0.07 -0.12 23.46
N VAL A 95 -0.18 0.77 22.50
CA VAL A 95 -0.46 0.39 21.10
C VAL A 95 0.77 -0.25 20.44
N VAL A 96 1.96 0.30 20.68
CA VAL A 96 3.21 -0.28 20.16
C VAL A 96 3.43 -1.68 20.73
N GLU A 97 3.32 -1.83 22.04
CA GLU A 97 3.49 -3.12 22.73
C GLU A 97 2.49 -4.16 22.22
N LEU A 98 1.21 -3.78 22.08
CA LEU A 98 0.18 -4.66 21.53
C LEU A 98 0.54 -5.15 20.12
N ILE A 99 0.97 -4.25 19.24
CA ILE A 99 1.34 -4.61 17.85
C ILE A 99 2.55 -5.53 17.83
N VAL A 100 3.57 -5.26 18.65
CA VAL A 100 4.78 -6.09 18.75
C VAL A 100 4.43 -7.48 19.28
N GLN A 101 3.65 -7.57 20.35
CA GLN A 101 3.21 -8.85 20.92
C GLN A 101 2.41 -9.67 19.91
N LEU A 102 1.49 -9.03 19.18
CA LEU A 102 0.72 -9.71 18.14
C LEU A 102 1.62 -10.19 16.98
N LYS A 103 2.68 -9.45 16.61
CA LYS A 103 3.55 -9.83 15.50
C LYS A 103 4.56 -10.91 15.87
N GLU A 104 5.13 -10.86 17.06
CA GLU A 104 6.26 -11.72 17.47
C GLU A 104 5.83 -12.94 18.27
N ASN A 105 4.81 -12.82 19.12
CA ASN A 105 4.50 -13.84 20.12
C ASN A 105 3.22 -14.62 19.84
N THR A 106 2.48 -14.24 18.79
CA THR A 106 1.18 -14.85 18.51
C THR A 106 1.23 -15.59 17.18
N THR A 107 1.10 -16.91 17.27
CA THR A 107 0.92 -17.81 16.12
C THR A 107 -0.52 -18.30 16.05
N ILE A 108 -0.92 -18.75 14.87
CA ILE A 108 -2.21 -19.38 14.63
C ILE A 108 -1.94 -20.66 13.84
N ILE A 109 -2.71 -21.70 14.11
CA ILE A 109 -2.71 -22.91 13.30
C ILE A 109 -3.47 -22.60 12.02
N ASP A 110 -2.79 -22.71 10.88
CA ASP A 110 -3.44 -22.57 9.59
C ASP A 110 -4.37 -23.77 9.36
N LYS A 111 -5.64 -23.49 9.04
CA LYS A 111 -6.64 -24.55 8.84
C LYS A 111 -6.36 -25.39 7.58
N ALA A 112 -5.63 -24.83 6.62
CA ALA A 112 -5.30 -25.53 5.38
C ALA A 112 -4.12 -26.48 5.56
N THR A 113 -3.03 -26.00 6.17
CA THR A 113 -1.78 -26.76 6.29
C THR A 113 -1.60 -27.46 7.64
N HIS A 114 -2.42 -27.12 8.65
CA HIS A 114 -2.27 -27.55 10.05
C HIS A 114 -0.92 -27.18 10.67
N GLU A 115 -0.25 -26.16 10.12
CA GLU A 115 1.04 -25.66 10.59
C GLU A 115 0.85 -24.36 11.38
N GLU A 116 1.75 -24.13 12.34
CA GLU A 116 1.82 -22.85 13.05
C GLU A 116 2.42 -21.77 12.15
N ARG A 117 1.67 -20.68 11.97
CA ARG A 117 2.15 -19.48 11.29
C ARG A 117 1.94 -18.22 12.11
N PHE A 118 2.77 -17.22 11.87
CA PHE A 118 2.57 -15.88 12.43
C PHE A 118 1.34 -15.20 11.83
N LEU A 119 0.77 -14.26 12.59
CA LEU A 119 -0.32 -13.42 12.10
C LEU A 119 0.13 -12.56 10.92
N THR A 120 -0.75 -12.46 9.93
CA THR A 120 -0.64 -11.49 8.84
C THR A 120 -1.01 -10.08 9.35
N TRP A 121 -0.52 -9.04 8.67
CA TRP A 121 -0.87 -7.65 9.01
C TRP A 121 -2.37 -7.38 9.04
N LYS A 122 -3.15 -8.07 8.20
CA LYS A 122 -4.62 -7.99 8.19
C LYS A 122 -5.24 -8.56 9.45
N GLU A 123 -4.69 -9.65 9.99
CA GLU A 123 -5.18 -10.27 11.22
C GLU A 123 -4.76 -9.45 12.45
N ILE A 124 -3.55 -8.89 12.45
CA ILE A 124 -3.07 -7.96 13.48
C ILE A 124 -3.99 -6.73 13.54
N ALA A 125 -4.28 -6.13 12.38
CA ALA A 125 -5.18 -4.98 12.26
C ALA A 125 -6.57 -5.24 12.85
N LYS A 126 -7.14 -6.42 12.58
CA LYS A 126 -8.44 -6.81 13.15
C LYS A 126 -8.42 -6.87 14.67
N ARG A 127 -7.32 -7.36 15.26
CA ARG A 127 -7.16 -7.49 16.72
C ARG A 127 -6.78 -6.16 17.39
N SER A 128 -6.01 -5.31 16.72
CA SER A 128 -5.57 -4.02 17.24
C SER A 128 -6.58 -2.88 16.99
N HIS A 129 -7.57 -3.10 16.13
CA HIS A 129 -8.54 -2.11 15.67
C HIS A 129 -7.92 -0.90 14.93
N PHE A 130 -6.72 -1.09 14.38
CA PHE A 130 -6.03 -0.12 13.54
C PHE A 130 -5.87 -0.64 12.12
N ALA A 131 -5.74 0.28 11.16
CA ALA A 131 -5.50 -0.09 9.78
C ALA A 131 -4.17 -0.89 9.63
N PRO A 132 -4.11 -1.88 8.71
CA PRO A 132 -2.92 -2.73 8.54
C PRO A 132 -1.62 -1.95 8.31
N ASP A 133 -1.68 -0.89 7.50
CA ASP A 133 -0.49 -0.09 7.20
C ASP A 133 -0.01 0.74 8.37
N TYR A 134 -0.93 1.18 9.23
CA TYR A 134 -0.56 1.85 10.46
C TYR A 134 0.18 0.88 11.38
N CYS A 135 -0.35 -0.34 11.56
CA CYS A 135 0.30 -1.39 12.35
C CYS A 135 1.71 -1.70 11.82
N ARG A 136 1.81 -1.85 10.49
CA ARG A 136 3.07 -2.09 9.79
C ARG A 136 4.06 -0.95 10.01
N GLN A 137 3.64 0.31 9.87
CA GLN A 137 4.49 1.48 10.12
C GLN A 137 4.99 1.52 11.57
N VAL A 138 4.12 1.31 12.54
CA VAL A 138 4.48 1.30 13.97
C VAL A 138 5.54 0.24 14.25
N TYR A 139 5.32 -0.99 13.77
CA TYR A 139 6.30 -2.06 13.93
C TYR A 139 7.63 -1.77 13.23
N ARG A 140 7.59 -1.15 12.04
CA ARG A 140 8.78 -0.71 11.31
C ARG A 140 9.62 0.27 12.13
N LEU A 141 8.96 1.25 12.73
CA LEU A 141 9.62 2.25 13.58
C LEU A 141 10.22 1.60 14.84
N TYR A 142 9.53 0.61 15.41
CA TYR A 142 10.04 -0.16 16.54
C TYR A 142 11.29 -0.97 16.18
N LYS A 143 11.25 -1.76 15.09
CA LYS A 143 12.39 -2.58 14.63
C LYS A 143 13.54 -1.78 14.06
N LYS A 144 13.30 -0.53 13.63
CA LYS A 144 14.27 0.33 12.93
C LYS A 144 14.80 -0.29 11.63
N THR A 145 14.04 -1.20 11.01
CA THR A 145 14.36 -1.82 9.72
C THR A 145 13.44 -1.29 8.62
N ARG A 146 13.87 -1.33 7.35
CA ARG A 146 12.99 -0.96 6.22
C ARG A 146 12.06 -2.12 5.83
N ASP A 147 12.60 -3.34 5.83
CA ASP A 147 11.86 -4.56 5.54
C ASP A 147 11.39 -5.23 6.82
N ILE A 148 10.10 -5.54 6.84
CA ILE A 148 9.36 -6.13 7.97
C ILE A 148 8.24 -7.08 7.52
N ASP A 149 8.16 -7.36 6.21
CA ASP A 149 7.21 -8.34 5.68
C ASP A 149 7.73 -9.77 5.88
#